data_AF-A0A4Q5WAZ7-F1
#
_entry.id   AF-A0A4Q5WAZ7-F1
#
_cell.length_a   1.000
_cell.length_b   1.000
_cell.length_c   1.000
_cell.angle_alpha   90.00
_cell.angle_beta   90.00
_cell.angle_gamma   90.00
#
_symmetry.space_group_name_H-M   'P 1'
#
loop_
_entity.id
_entity.type
_entity.pdbx_description
1 polymer ?
#
loop_
_entity_poly.entity_id
_entity_poly.type
_entity_poly.pdbx_seq_one_letter_code
_entity_poly.pdbx_strand_id
1 'polypeptide(L)'
;MNRRHKLAARWLHVAFLLLLSMGGAFARTPEAPGFRFQQQAPDTLPKNDSLRYPIADRRGDPYNNGSRNPFDLKDTGYLRRTVEYDPKTRQYYVVEKIGNRYYRTPMTYSMEEFQRLQARRDEQDYFRRRANTLFSLNNRKAKPTFGFSKDWMNRVTGNGKVSINPSGYVDIAAGYQGQKINNPTLPER
;
A
#
# COMPACT_ATOMS: atom_id res chain seq x y z
N MET A 1 78.10 11.91 38.77
CA MET A 1 76.63 11.74 38.70
C MET A 1 76.09 12.76 37.70
N ASN A 2 75.53 12.49 36.51
CA ASN A 2 75.43 11.31 35.67
C ASN A 2 75.38 11.77 34.20
N ARG A 3 76.41 11.45 33.40
CA ARG A 3 76.46 11.70 31.94
C ARG A 3 75.64 10.63 31.19
N ARG A 4 74.32 10.55 31.42
CA ARG A 4 73.45 9.54 30.76
C ARG A 4 72.17 10.08 30.11
N HIS A 5 72.00 11.41 29.98
CA HIS A 5 70.77 11.98 29.40
C HIS A 5 70.93 12.73 28.07
N LYS A 6 72.11 12.72 27.43
CA LYS A 6 72.34 13.44 26.16
C LYS A 6 72.57 12.55 24.93
N LEU A 7 72.30 11.25 25.01
CA LEU A 7 72.40 10.31 23.88
C LEU A 7 71.04 9.75 23.40
N ALA A 8 70.00 9.76 24.23
CA ALA A 8 68.67 9.28 23.85
C ALA A 8 67.88 10.27 22.96
N ALA A 9 68.22 11.56 22.99
CA ALA A 9 67.51 12.61 22.25
C ALA A 9 67.99 12.79 20.79
N ARG A 10 69.08 12.13 20.36
CA ARG A 10 69.56 12.20 18.96
C ARG A 10 69.16 10.99 18.10
N TRP A 11 68.55 9.95 18.68
CA TRP A 11 68.09 8.76 17.95
C TRP A 11 66.56 8.67 17.81
N LEU A 12 65.79 9.55 18.47
CA LEU A 12 64.33 9.59 18.33
C LEU A 12 63.86 10.10 16.96
N HIS A 13 64.66 10.91 16.26
CA HIS A 13 64.31 11.36 14.90
C HIS A 13 64.64 10.33 13.81
N VAL A 14 65.56 9.40 14.05
CA VAL A 14 65.90 8.35 13.07
C VAL A 14 64.90 7.19 13.14
N ALA A 15 64.37 6.86 14.33
CA ALA A 15 63.33 5.85 14.49
C ALA A 15 61.95 6.29 13.95
N PHE A 16 61.64 7.59 14.01
CA PHE A 16 60.38 8.13 13.45
C PHE A 16 60.40 8.22 11.91
N LEU A 17 61.58 8.35 11.30
CA LEU A 17 61.75 8.41 9.84
C LEU A 17 61.78 7.02 9.17
N LEU A 18 62.10 5.96 9.92
CA LEU A 18 62.09 4.58 9.40
C LEU A 18 60.70 3.92 9.43
N LEU A 19 59.78 4.42 10.25
CA LEU A 19 58.37 4.00 10.27
C LEU A 19 57.50 4.66 9.18
N LEU A 20 58.07 5.57 8.39
CA LEU A 20 57.38 6.20 7.25
C LEU A 20 57.65 5.49 5.90
N SER A 21 58.32 4.34 5.89
CA SER A 21 58.69 3.62 4.64
C SER A 21 58.01 2.28 4.39
N MET A 22 57.12 1.80 5.28
CA MET A 22 56.20 0.72 4.93
C MET A 22 55.00 1.30 4.16
N GLY A 23 55.28 1.85 2.98
CA GLY A 23 54.29 2.00 1.94
C GLY A 23 53.81 0.59 1.56
N GLY A 24 52.59 0.26 1.95
CA GLY A 24 51.91 -0.90 1.37
C GLY A 24 51.89 -0.70 -0.15
N ALA A 25 52.58 -1.57 -0.87
CA ALA A 25 52.41 -1.72 -2.30
C ALA A 25 51.00 -2.26 -2.54
N PHE A 26 50.01 -1.37 -2.52
CA PHE A 26 48.73 -1.66 -3.15
C PHE A 26 49.03 -1.81 -4.63
N ALA A 27 48.92 -3.06 -5.11
CA ALA A 27 48.83 -3.31 -6.53
C ALA A 27 47.71 -2.43 -7.08
N ARG A 28 48.08 -1.44 -7.88
CA ARG A 28 47.13 -0.65 -8.67
C ARG A 28 46.55 -1.63 -9.69
N THR A 29 45.42 -2.23 -9.34
CA THR A 29 44.61 -2.92 -10.32
C THR A 29 44.30 -1.91 -11.43
N PRO A 30 44.47 -2.27 -12.72
CA PRO A 30 44.10 -1.36 -13.80
C PRO A 30 42.64 -0.96 -13.57
N GLU A 31 42.42 0.34 -13.44
CA GLU A 31 41.08 0.93 -13.29
C GLU A 31 40.21 0.38 -14.42
N ALA A 32 39.29 -0.53 -14.07
CA ALA A 32 38.22 -0.89 -14.97
C ALA A 32 37.52 0.42 -15.34
N PRO A 33 37.28 0.70 -16.64
CA PRO A 33 36.68 1.96 -17.07
C PRO A 33 35.41 2.20 -16.25
N GLY A 34 35.50 3.22 -15.39
CA GLY A 34 34.52 3.46 -14.36
C GLY A 34 33.14 3.58 -14.98
N PHE A 35 32.23 2.69 -14.59
CA PHE A 35 30.80 2.92 -14.73
C PHE A 35 30.46 4.15 -13.89
N ARG A 36 30.50 5.33 -14.53
CA ARG A 36 29.95 6.54 -13.95
C ARG A 36 28.45 6.31 -13.87
N PHE A 37 27.96 5.93 -12.70
CA PHE A 37 26.53 6.08 -12.38
C PHE A 37 26.25 7.57 -12.46
N GLN A 38 25.71 8.02 -13.59
CA GLN A 38 25.17 9.35 -13.73
C GLN A 38 24.01 9.44 -12.73
N GLN A 39 24.27 10.01 -11.55
CA GLN A 39 23.21 10.33 -10.59
C GLN A 39 22.27 11.28 -11.31
N GLN A 40 21.13 10.76 -11.73
CA GLN A 40 20.05 11.56 -12.26
C GLN A 40 19.67 12.57 -11.17
N ALA A 41 19.52 13.83 -11.56
CA ALA A 41 19.04 14.84 -10.65
C ALA A 41 17.71 14.34 -10.04
N PRO A 42 17.53 14.42 -8.72
CA PRO A 42 16.28 14.01 -8.11
C PRO A 42 15.14 14.84 -8.71
N ASP A 43 14.17 14.17 -9.34
CA ASP A 43 12.97 14.79 -9.94
C ASP A 43 11.97 15.29 -8.89
N THR A 44 12.39 15.39 -7.62
CA THR A 44 11.55 15.84 -6.51
C THR A 44 11.77 17.31 -6.26
N LEU A 45 10.67 18.06 -6.05
CA LEU A 45 10.72 19.45 -5.61
C LEU A 45 11.53 19.59 -4.30
N PRO A 46 12.30 20.68 -4.14
CA PRO A 46 13.09 20.91 -2.92
C PRO A 46 12.18 20.99 -1.68
N LYS A 47 12.69 20.53 -0.54
CA LYS A 47 11.95 20.44 0.75
C LYS A 47 11.34 21.78 1.23
N ASN A 48 11.80 22.90 0.68
CA ASN A 48 11.34 24.24 1.01
C ASN A 48 10.51 24.82 -0.15
N ASP A 49 9.27 24.36 -0.25
CA ASP A 49 8.27 24.84 -1.20
C ASP A 49 7.59 26.11 -0.65
N SER A 50 7.37 27.11 -1.51
CA SER A 50 6.71 28.38 -1.16
C SER A 50 5.18 28.32 -1.22
N LEU A 51 4.61 27.20 -1.69
CA LEU A 51 3.17 27.01 -1.75
C LEU A 51 2.55 26.87 -0.34
N ARG A 52 1.41 27.53 -0.10
CA ARG A 52 0.61 27.40 1.14
C ARG A 52 0.22 25.94 1.42
N TYR A 53 0.01 25.16 0.36
CA TYR A 53 -0.24 23.73 0.41
C TYR A 53 0.82 23.03 -0.47
N PRO A 54 1.94 22.58 0.12
CA PRO A 54 3.02 22.00 -0.66
C PRO A 54 2.57 20.69 -1.29
N ILE A 55 2.91 20.50 -2.56
CA ILE A 55 2.62 19.26 -3.27
C ILE A 55 3.82 18.35 -3.06
N ALA A 56 3.59 17.21 -2.42
CA ALA A 56 4.60 16.19 -2.23
C ALA A 56 4.34 15.02 -3.15
N ASP A 57 5.39 14.53 -3.79
CA ASP A 57 5.28 13.31 -4.57
C ASP A 57 5.26 12.06 -3.68
N ARG A 58 4.46 11.07 -4.06
CA ARG A 58 4.38 9.79 -3.35
C ARG A 58 5.69 9.01 -3.52
N ARG A 59 6.27 8.59 -2.40
CA ARG A 59 7.39 7.66 -2.39
C ARG A 59 6.90 6.22 -2.26
N GLY A 60 7.27 5.39 -3.23
CA GLY A 60 6.89 3.99 -3.30
C GLY A 60 5.59 3.75 -4.05
N ASP A 61 5.01 2.58 -3.78
CA ASP A 61 3.91 2.01 -4.53
C ASP A 61 2.54 2.46 -3.98
N PRO A 62 1.49 2.41 -4.82
CA PRO A 62 0.13 2.78 -4.41
C PRO A 62 -0.48 1.85 -3.36
N TYR A 63 0.05 0.65 -3.20
CA TYR A 63 -0.55 -0.42 -2.44
C TYR A 63 -0.10 -0.34 -0.95
N ASN A 64 1.19 -0.17 -0.66
CA ASN A 64 1.73 -0.07 0.69
C ASN A 64 1.69 1.37 1.21
N ASN A 65 2.03 2.35 0.36
CA ASN A 65 2.08 3.77 0.71
C ASN A 65 0.91 4.54 0.11
N GLY A 66 -0.31 4.15 0.49
CA GLY A 66 -1.53 4.87 0.09
C GLY A 66 -1.50 6.32 0.57
N SER A 67 -1.29 7.25 -0.36
CA SER A 67 -1.35 8.69 -0.08
C SER A 67 -2.79 9.17 -0.03
N ARG A 68 -3.07 10.09 0.91
CA ARG A 68 -4.37 10.79 1.00
C ARG A 68 -4.41 12.08 0.17
N ASN A 69 -3.37 12.34 -0.61
CA ASN A 69 -3.30 13.53 -1.46
C ASN A 69 -4.34 13.43 -2.59
N PRO A 70 -5.29 14.38 -2.68
CA PRO A 70 -6.29 14.38 -3.76
C PRO A 70 -5.68 14.61 -5.14
N PHE A 71 -4.48 15.17 -5.22
CA PHE A 71 -3.76 15.41 -6.48
C PHE A 71 -3.00 14.18 -6.99
N ASP A 72 -2.88 13.11 -6.18
CA ASP A 72 -2.23 11.89 -6.63
C ASP A 72 -3.10 11.17 -7.66
N LEU A 73 -2.47 10.77 -8.76
CA LEU A 73 -3.15 10.06 -9.83
C LEU A 73 -3.70 8.73 -9.31
N LYS A 74 -5.01 8.52 -9.49
CA LYS A 74 -5.68 7.25 -9.19
C LYS A 74 -5.54 6.29 -10.36
N ASP A 75 -5.84 5.02 -10.11
CA ASP A 75 -6.00 4.05 -11.19
C ASP A 75 -7.19 4.47 -12.07
N THR A 76 -6.91 4.84 -13.30
CA THR A 76 -7.87 5.41 -14.26
C THR A 76 -7.56 4.88 -15.67
N GLY A 77 -8.39 5.22 -16.67
CA GLY A 77 -8.09 4.85 -18.06
C GLY A 77 -6.74 5.37 -18.56
N TYR A 78 -6.25 6.48 -18.02
CA TYR A 78 -4.98 7.11 -18.41
C TYR A 78 -3.78 6.55 -17.65
N LEU A 79 -3.89 6.40 -16.32
CA LEU A 79 -2.88 5.75 -15.48
C LEU A 79 -3.36 4.35 -15.12
N ARG A 80 -2.74 3.33 -15.69
CA ARG A 80 -3.05 1.93 -15.40
C ARG A 80 -2.06 1.36 -14.41
N ARG A 81 -2.59 0.74 -13.35
CA ARG A 81 -1.81 0.02 -12.35
C ARG A 81 -2.00 -1.48 -12.54
N THR A 82 -0.91 -2.21 -12.77
CA THR A 82 -0.94 -3.66 -12.92
C THR A 82 -0.01 -4.33 -11.92
N VAL A 83 -0.39 -5.51 -11.46
CA VAL A 83 0.48 -6.40 -10.70
C VAL A 83 0.85 -7.55 -11.62
N GLU A 84 2.13 -7.64 -11.97
CA GLU A 84 2.67 -8.65 -12.89
C GLU A 84 3.48 -9.67 -12.06
N TYR A 85 3.23 -10.96 -12.24
CA TYR A 85 3.96 -12.03 -11.54
C TYR A 85 5.04 -12.61 -12.46
N ASP A 86 6.28 -12.67 -11.97
CA ASP A 86 7.37 -13.38 -12.64
C ASP A 86 7.62 -14.74 -11.98
N PRO A 87 7.36 -15.86 -12.68
CA PRO A 87 7.57 -17.20 -12.14
C PRO A 87 9.05 -17.55 -11.93
N LYS A 88 10.00 -16.91 -12.65
CA LYS A 88 11.42 -17.23 -12.53
C LYS A 88 12.01 -16.70 -11.23
N THR A 89 11.74 -15.44 -10.93
CA THR A 89 12.18 -14.78 -9.70
C THR A 89 11.22 -15.01 -8.53
N ARG A 90 10.00 -15.50 -8.81
CA ARG A 90 8.89 -15.66 -7.84
C ARG A 90 8.51 -14.34 -7.16
N GLN A 91 8.59 -13.26 -7.93
CA GLN A 91 8.33 -11.90 -7.45
C GLN A 91 7.10 -11.31 -8.14
N TYR A 92 6.46 -10.39 -7.44
CA TYR A 92 5.36 -9.58 -7.94
C TYR A 92 5.87 -8.16 -8.22
N TYR A 93 5.58 -7.65 -9.41
CA TYR A 93 5.93 -6.31 -9.85
C TYR A 93 4.68 -5.44 -9.91
N VAL A 94 4.68 -4.36 -9.13
CA VAL A 94 3.67 -3.30 -9.23
C VAL A 94 4.15 -2.32 -10.28
N VAL A 95 3.41 -2.28 -11.38
CA VAL A 95 3.73 -1.47 -12.56
C VAL A 95 2.68 -0.38 -12.73
N GLU A 96 3.14 0.86 -12.90
CA GLU A 96 2.28 2.01 -13.19
C GLU A 96 2.64 2.55 -14.57
N LYS A 97 1.68 2.51 -15.51
CA LYS A 97 1.88 2.95 -16.91
C LYS A 97 0.92 4.08 -17.26
N ILE A 98 1.43 5.12 -17.93
CA ILE A 98 0.61 6.14 -18.61
C ILE A 98 0.73 5.88 -20.11
N GLY A 99 -0.36 5.48 -20.74
CA GLY A 99 -0.34 4.94 -22.10
C GLY A 99 0.61 3.75 -22.20
N ASN A 100 1.72 3.90 -22.94
CA ASN A 100 2.73 2.86 -23.15
C ASN A 100 4.04 3.09 -22.37
N ARG A 101 4.13 4.16 -21.56
CA ARG A 101 5.35 4.52 -20.82
C ARG A 101 5.19 4.22 -19.35
N TYR A 102 6.26 3.73 -18.72
CA TYR A 102 6.33 3.60 -17.27
C TYR A 102 6.25 4.98 -16.64
N TYR A 103 5.25 5.19 -15.79
CA TYR A 103 5.10 6.43 -15.03
C TYR A 103 6.13 6.51 -13.91
N ARG A 104 6.42 5.36 -13.27
CA ARG A 104 7.36 5.22 -12.16
C ARG A 104 8.12 3.90 -12.27
N THR A 105 9.23 3.82 -11.56
CA THR A 105 9.97 2.57 -11.40
C THR A 105 9.07 1.50 -10.77
N PRO A 106 8.95 0.32 -11.38
CA PRO A 106 8.18 -0.78 -10.80
C PRO A 106 8.70 -1.15 -9.41
N MET A 107 7.78 -1.38 -8.49
CA MET A 107 8.09 -1.85 -7.14
C MET A 107 7.95 -3.36 -7.08
N THR A 108 8.88 -4.04 -6.43
CA THR A 108 8.95 -5.50 -6.42
C THR A 108 8.64 -6.04 -5.02
N TYR A 109 7.89 -7.13 -4.95
CA TYR A 109 7.60 -7.87 -3.72
C TYR A 109 7.97 -9.34 -3.88
N SER A 110 8.46 -9.95 -2.82
CA SER A 110 8.41 -11.40 -2.71
C SER A 110 6.97 -11.90 -2.61
N MET A 111 6.76 -13.19 -2.88
CA MET A 111 5.45 -13.82 -2.75
C MET A 111 4.85 -13.66 -1.34
N GLU A 112 5.65 -13.87 -0.29
CA GLU A 112 5.19 -13.76 1.09
C GLU A 112 4.81 -12.33 1.45
N GLU A 113 5.63 -11.35 1.06
CA GLU A 113 5.34 -9.93 1.31
C GLU A 113 4.05 -9.50 0.63
N PHE A 114 3.85 -9.92 -0.63
CA PHE A 114 2.64 -9.59 -1.37
C PHE A 114 1.40 -10.23 -0.72
N GLN A 115 1.47 -11.51 -0.33
CA GLN A 115 0.38 -12.18 0.36
C GLN A 115 0.03 -11.49 1.68
N ARG A 116 1.03 -11.12 2.48
CA ARG A 116 0.83 -10.39 3.74
C ARG A 116 0.22 -9.01 3.51
N LEU A 117 0.66 -8.33 2.46
CA LEU A 117 0.14 -7.04 2.05
C LEU A 117 -1.33 -7.14 1.60
N GLN A 118 -1.70 -8.18 0.84
CA GLN A 118 -3.08 -8.44 0.44
C GLN A 118 -3.96 -8.80 1.64
N ALA A 119 -3.50 -9.71 2.51
CA ALA A 119 -4.23 -10.13 3.71
C ALA A 119 -4.58 -8.93 4.61
N ARG A 120 -3.64 -7.99 4.80
CA ARG A 120 -3.90 -6.75 5.56
C ARG A 120 -4.97 -5.87 4.91
N ARG A 121 -5.04 -5.81 3.57
CA ARG A 121 -6.11 -5.06 2.89
C ARG A 121 -7.46 -5.74 3.06
N ASP A 122 -7.51 -7.05 2.85
CA ASP A 122 -8.74 -7.81 2.93
C ASP A 122 -9.34 -7.71 4.34
N GLU A 123 -8.50 -7.74 5.38
CA GLU A 123 -8.91 -7.51 6.76
C GLU A 123 -9.51 -6.11 6.96
N GLN A 124 -8.82 -5.06 6.51
CA GLN A 124 -9.33 -3.69 6.60
C GLN A 124 -10.66 -3.51 5.87
N ASP A 125 -10.79 -4.07 4.67
CA ASP A 125 -12.01 -3.99 3.88
C ASP A 125 -13.15 -4.81 4.50
N TYR A 126 -12.85 -5.96 5.09
CA TYR A 126 -13.81 -6.75 5.86
C TYR A 126 -14.38 -5.93 7.02
N PHE A 127 -13.53 -5.31 7.84
CA PHE A 127 -13.99 -4.51 8.98
C PHE A 127 -14.73 -3.24 8.54
N ARG A 128 -14.31 -2.58 7.46
CA ARG A 128 -15.06 -1.45 6.87
C ARG A 128 -16.46 -1.88 6.43
N ARG A 129 -16.56 -2.99 5.68
CA ARG A 129 -17.86 -3.53 5.23
C ARG A 129 -18.73 -3.89 6.42
N ARG A 130 -18.18 -4.59 7.42
CA ARG A 130 -18.89 -4.94 8.66
C ARG A 130 -19.41 -3.70 9.39
N ALA A 131 -18.57 -2.67 9.57
CA ALA A 131 -18.95 -1.43 10.22
C ALA A 131 -20.06 -0.70 9.45
N ASN A 132 -19.97 -0.64 8.12
CA ASN A 132 -20.99 -0.03 7.28
C ASN A 132 -22.33 -0.78 7.35
N THR A 133 -22.31 -2.11 7.40
CA THR A 133 -23.51 -2.93 7.58
C THR A 133 -24.12 -2.72 8.97
N LEU A 134 -23.30 -2.71 10.03
CA LEU A 134 -23.81 -2.42 11.38
C LEU A 134 -24.39 -1.02 11.49
N PHE A 135 -23.75 -0.04 10.86
CA PHE A 135 -24.25 1.33 10.79
C PHE A 135 -25.58 1.39 10.02
N SER A 136 -25.71 0.70 8.88
CA SER A 136 -26.95 0.70 8.10
C SER A 136 -28.11 -0.02 8.79
N LEU A 137 -27.82 -1.08 9.57
CA LEU A 137 -28.81 -1.79 10.38
C LEU A 137 -29.24 -1.00 11.62
N ASN A 138 -28.30 -0.31 12.28
CA ASN A 138 -28.60 0.51 13.46
C ASN A 138 -29.23 1.86 13.09
N ASN A 139 -28.95 2.38 11.89
CA ASN A 139 -29.62 3.57 11.40
C ASN A 139 -31.08 3.21 11.08
N ARG A 140 -31.98 3.45 12.04
CA ARG A 140 -33.42 3.36 11.88
C ARG A 140 -33.84 4.36 10.80
N LYS A 141 -33.77 3.94 9.53
CA LYS A 141 -34.30 4.74 8.43
C LYS A 141 -35.76 5.08 8.76
N ALA A 142 -36.16 6.32 8.50
CA ALA A 142 -37.53 6.75 8.69
C ALA A 142 -38.45 5.71 8.07
N LYS A 143 -39.35 5.13 8.89
CA LYS A 143 -40.28 4.08 8.48
C LYS A 143 -41.01 4.61 7.23
N PRO A 144 -40.95 3.94 6.07
CA PRO A 144 -41.65 4.43 4.89
C PRO A 144 -43.13 4.53 5.25
N THR A 145 -43.69 5.74 5.17
CA THR A 145 -45.12 5.93 5.36
C THR A 145 -45.81 5.40 4.11
N PHE A 146 -46.43 4.23 4.22
CA PHE A 146 -47.26 3.70 3.15
C PHE A 146 -48.54 4.53 3.08
N GLY A 147 -48.55 5.53 2.19
CA GLY A 147 -49.75 6.24 1.80
C GLY A 147 -50.41 5.53 0.63
N PHE A 148 -51.56 4.88 0.85
CA PHE A 148 -52.39 4.43 -0.26
C PHE A 148 -53.20 5.61 -0.81
N SER A 149 -53.47 5.60 -2.13
CA SER A 149 -54.43 6.54 -2.70
C SER A 149 -55.81 6.31 -2.07
N LYS A 150 -56.39 7.37 -1.50
CA LYS A 150 -57.64 7.31 -0.74
C LYS A 150 -58.84 6.89 -1.60
N ASP A 151 -58.77 7.05 -2.91
CA ASP A 151 -59.95 6.97 -3.79
C ASP A 151 -60.48 5.54 -3.99
N TRP A 152 -59.60 4.55 -4.17
CA TRP A 152 -60.03 3.16 -4.33
C TRP A 152 -60.39 2.51 -2.99
N MET A 153 -59.70 2.90 -1.91
CA MET A 153 -59.96 2.33 -0.58
C MET A 153 -61.23 2.91 0.05
N ASN A 154 -61.52 4.21 -0.12
CA ASN A 154 -62.79 4.80 0.29
C ASN A 154 -64.01 4.11 -0.36
N ARG A 155 -63.85 3.59 -1.59
CA ARG A 155 -64.90 2.85 -2.30
C ARG A 155 -65.18 1.47 -1.70
N VAL A 156 -64.18 0.84 -1.08
CA VAL A 156 -64.29 -0.52 -0.52
C VAL A 156 -64.58 -0.49 0.99
N THR A 157 -64.13 0.53 1.72
CA THR A 157 -64.20 0.55 3.20
C THR A 157 -65.20 1.56 3.79
N GLY A 158 -65.75 2.49 2.99
CA GLY A 158 -66.63 3.55 3.47
C GLY A 158 -65.90 4.65 4.27
N ASN A 159 -66.49 5.85 4.37
CA ASN A 159 -65.87 7.02 5.00
C ASN A 159 -65.57 6.80 6.50
N GLY A 160 -64.38 6.29 6.80
CA GLY A 160 -63.88 6.08 8.16
C GLY A 160 -62.36 6.09 8.20
N LYS A 161 -61.77 6.75 9.19
CA LYS A 161 -60.32 6.89 9.33
C LYS A 161 -59.71 5.52 9.67
N VAL A 162 -59.15 4.83 8.68
CA VAL A 162 -58.54 3.51 8.88
C VAL A 162 -57.20 3.67 9.58
N SER A 163 -57.14 3.30 10.87
CA SER A 163 -55.89 3.21 11.65
C SER A 163 -55.45 1.75 11.66
N ILE A 164 -54.39 1.44 10.92
CA ILE A 164 -53.84 0.08 10.85
C ILE A 164 -52.67 -0.01 11.83
N ASN A 165 -52.87 -0.74 12.93
CA ASN A 165 -51.83 -1.13 13.87
C ASN A 165 -51.42 -2.57 13.57
N PRO A 166 -50.45 -2.83 12.68
CA PRO A 166 -50.03 -4.19 12.41
C PRO A 166 -49.40 -4.78 13.67
N SER A 167 -50.13 -5.67 14.34
CA SER A 167 -49.67 -6.51 15.43
C SER A 167 -49.42 -7.92 14.91
N GLY A 168 -48.29 -8.51 15.27
CA GLY A 168 -47.86 -9.81 14.78
C GLY A 168 -46.38 -9.82 14.40
N TYR A 169 -45.77 -11.00 14.43
CA TYR A 169 -44.37 -11.22 14.07
C TYR A 169 -44.31 -11.86 12.68
N VAL A 170 -43.49 -11.30 11.78
CA VAL A 170 -43.18 -11.90 10.47
C VAL A 170 -41.73 -12.35 10.53
N ASP A 171 -41.52 -13.66 10.66
CA ASP A 171 -40.20 -14.25 10.54
C ASP A 171 -39.84 -14.41 9.06
N ILE A 172 -38.86 -13.66 8.59
CA ILE A 172 -38.30 -13.81 7.26
C ILE A 172 -37.03 -14.67 7.39
N ALA A 173 -37.17 -15.98 7.13
CA ALA A 173 -36.04 -16.89 7.06
C ALA A 173 -35.35 -16.76 5.69
N ALA A 174 -34.42 -15.81 5.57
CA ALA A 174 -33.52 -15.71 4.42
C ALA A 174 -32.16 -16.34 4.77
N GLY A 175 -31.95 -17.59 4.34
CA GLY A 175 -30.68 -18.30 4.48
C GLY A 175 -30.32 -19.02 3.19
N TYR A 176 -29.07 -18.93 2.76
CA TYR A 176 -28.52 -19.75 1.69
C TYR A 176 -27.60 -20.79 2.32
N GLN A 177 -28.01 -22.06 2.30
CA GLN A 177 -27.20 -23.18 2.77
C GLN A 177 -26.61 -23.91 1.56
N GLY A 178 -25.34 -23.64 1.26
CA GLY A 178 -24.56 -24.38 0.27
C GLY A 178 -23.34 -25.00 0.92
N GLN A 179 -23.20 -26.33 0.85
CA GLN A 179 -22.01 -27.03 1.31
C GLN A 179 -21.13 -27.36 0.10
N LYS A 180 -19.95 -26.73 0.00
CA LYS A 180 -18.96 -27.08 -1.02
C LYS A 180 -18.01 -28.14 -0.44
N ILE A 181 -18.21 -29.39 -0.80
CA ILE A 181 -17.32 -30.51 -0.43
C ILE A 181 -16.38 -30.75 -1.61
N ASN A 182 -15.12 -30.34 -1.47
CA ASN A 182 -14.08 -30.67 -2.44
C ASN A 182 -13.46 -32.02 -2.04
N ASN A 183 -14.18 -33.12 -2.25
CA ASN A 183 -13.64 -34.45 -2.08
C ASN A 183 -13.13 -34.96 -3.43
N PRO A 184 -11.81 -35.14 -3.62
CA PRO A 184 -11.22 -35.56 -4.90
C PRO A 184 -11.54 -37.00 -5.31
N THR A 185 -12.35 -37.75 -4.56
CA THR A 185 -12.68 -39.16 -4.84
C THR A 185 -14.07 -39.40 -5.42
N LEU A 186 -14.86 -38.36 -5.70
CA LEU A 186 -16.21 -38.51 -6.28
C LEU A 186 -16.22 -38.14 -7.78
N PRO A 187 -16.74 -39.00 -8.68
CA PRO A 187 -16.85 -38.69 -10.10
C PRO A 187 -17.95 -37.66 -10.38
N GLU A 188 -17.65 -36.73 -11.29
CA GLU A 188 -18.54 -35.62 -11.70
C GLU A 188 -19.82 -36.15 -12.39
N ARG A 189 -20.96 -35.48 -12.15
CA ARG A 189 -22.24 -35.68 -12.87
C ARG A 189 -22.74 -34.36 -13.43
#